data_AF-A0A1H4YYG2-F1
#
_entry.id   AF-A0A1H4YYG2-F1
#
_cell.length_a   1.000
_cell.length_b   1.000
_cell.length_c   1.000
_cell.angle_alpha   90.00
_cell.angle_beta   90.00
_cell.angle_gamma   90.00
#
_symmetry.space_group_name_H-M   'P 1'
#
loop_
_entity.id
_entity.type
_entity.pdbx_description
1 polymer ?
#
loop_
_entity_poly.entity_id
_entity_poly.type
_entity_poly.pdbx_seq_one_letter_code
_entity_poly.pdbx_strand_id
1 'polypeptide(L)'
;MPYTVTYKMIKKALFFIFICLISACATQKKQVEVFKTQHESLVKTKDLKHLKIVNQPIDDSVFLSLPHTNNKEVDSLINKLFTDFKTSKTSGSNSYGISYNKQHKGFEIKTKIGATQKELKKERDTIIQVKEKIILKSKDVIKHRIPFKFWLFWLLSIIVIYKLTRLNII
;
A
#
# COMPACT_ATOMS: atom_id res chain seq x y z
N MET A 1 -24.30 75.15 48.26
CA MET A 1 -24.77 73.83 47.77
C MET A 1 -24.69 73.77 46.24
N PRO A 2 -23.61 73.21 45.65
CA PRO A 2 -23.64 72.83 44.22
C PRO A 2 -23.12 71.40 43.90
N TYR A 3 -22.76 70.60 44.90
CA TYR A 3 -22.05 69.32 44.67
C TYR A 3 -22.93 68.09 44.40
N THR A 4 -24.26 68.19 44.60
CA THR A 4 -25.16 67.03 44.45
C THR A 4 -25.63 66.81 43.01
N VAL A 5 -25.65 67.88 42.18
CA VAL A 5 -26.09 67.82 40.79
C VAL A 5 -25.00 67.23 39.88
N THR A 6 -23.74 67.57 40.13
CA THR A 6 -22.58 67.11 39.34
C THR A 6 -22.35 65.60 39.49
N TYR A 7 -22.41 65.06 40.71
CA TYR A 7 -22.25 63.62 40.95
C TYR A 7 -23.34 62.78 40.27
N LYS A 8 -24.59 63.26 40.28
CA LYS A 8 -25.73 62.53 39.68
C LYS A 8 -25.65 62.49 38.15
N MET A 9 -25.07 63.51 37.51
CA MET A 9 -24.84 63.54 36.06
C MET A 9 -23.59 62.75 35.65
N ILE A 10 -22.51 62.80 36.43
CA ILE A 10 -21.31 61.98 36.22
C ILE A 10 -21.65 60.48 36.32
N LYS A 11 -22.52 60.09 37.27
CA LYS A 11 -22.97 58.70 37.43
C LYS A 11 -23.82 58.21 36.24
N LYS A 12 -24.64 59.09 35.64
CA LYS A 12 -25.39 58.78 34.41
C LYS A 12 -24.49 58.67 33.19
N ALA A 13 -23.46 59.50 33.08
CA ALA A 13 -22.47 59.42 32.00
C ALA A 13 -21.64 58.12 32.08
N LEU A 14 -21.18 57.75 33.28
CA LEU A 14 -20.49 56.47 33.53
C LEU A 14 -21.36 55.26 33.19
N PHE A 15 -22.65 55.31 33.55
CA PHE A 15 -23.59 54.23 33.23
C PHE A 15 -23.82 54.08 31.72
N PHE A 16 -23.85 55.19 30.97
CA PHE A 16 -23.99 55.17 29.51
C PHE A 16 -22.75 54.59 28.81
N ILE A 17 -21.54 54.92 29.30
CA ILE A 17 -20.28 54.34 28.80
C ILE A 17 -20.26 52.82 29.04
N PHE A 18 -20.75 52.38 30.20
CA PHE A 18 -20.80 50.96 30.54
C PHE A 18 -21.76 50.18 29.61
N ILE A 19 -22.91 50.74 29.26
CA ILE A 19 -23.85 50.12 28.30
C ILE A 19 -23.22 50.01 26.90
N CYS A 20 -22.46 51.02 26.47
CA CYS A 20 -21.83 51.02 25.15
C CYS A 20 -20.73 49.97 25.03
N LEU A 21 -19.96 49.73 26.10
CA LEU A 21 -18.95 48.68 26.15
C LEU A 21 -19.55 47.27 25.97
N ILE A 22 -20.76 47.03 26.51
CA ILE A 22 -21.44 45.73 26.38
C ILE A 22 -21.93 45.50 24.94
N SER A 23 -22.33 46.55 24.23
CA SER A 23 -22.82 46.48 22.85
C SER A 23 -21.74 46.29 21.77
N ALA A 24 -20.46 46.39 22.14
CA ALA A 24 -19.32 46.29 21.20
C ALA A 24 -19.01 44.87 20.72
N CYS A 25 -19.55 43.85 21.39
CA CYS A 25 -19.20 42.44 21.17
C CYS A 25 -20.13 41.77 20.14
N ALA A 26 -20.27 42.35 18.93
CA ALA A 26 -20.98 41.73 17.83
C ALA A 26 -19.99 41.13 16.83
N THR A 27 -19.59 39.88 17.06
CA THR A 27 -18.65 39.14 16.20
C THR A 27 -19.35 38.56 14.98
N GLN A 28 -19.03 39.05 13.77
CA GLN A 28 -19.49 38.42 12.53
C GLN A 28 -18.51 37.32 12.08
N LYS A 29 -19.04 36.11 11.85
CA LYS A 29 -18.28 34.96 11.33
C LYS A 29 -18.23 35.04 9.79
N LYS A 30 -17.04 34.93 9.20
CA LYS A 30 -16.88 34.75 7.74
C LYS A 30 -16.13 33.44 7.49
N GLN A 31 -16.71 32.55 6.68
CA GLN A 31 -16.05 31.32 6.24
C GLN A 31 -14.96 31.64 5.22
N VAL A 32 -13.80 31.00 5.38
CA VAL A 32 -12.69 31.03 4.42
C VAL A 32 -12.35 29.58 4.09
N GLU A 33 -12.44 29.22 2.82
CA GLU A 33 -12.05 27.90 2.33
C GLU A 33 -10.53 27.81 2.17
N VAL A 34 -9.92 26.73 2.68
CA VAL A 34 -8.49 26.42 2.50
C VAL A 34 -8.39 25.08 1.78
N PHE A 35 -7.79 25.06 0.59
CA PHE A 35 -7.49 23.84 -0.16
C PHE A 35 -6.22 23.16 0.39
N LYS A 36 -6.25 21.83 0.55
CA LYS A 36 -5.07 21.02 0.94
C LYS A 36 -4.60 20.14 -0.22
N THR A 37 -3.28 20.03 -0.32
CA THR A 37 -2.50 19.25 -1.29
C THR A 37 -2.69 17.74 -1.11
N GLN A 38 -2.81 17.00 -2.21
CA GLN A 38 -2.91 15.54 -2.27
C GLN A 38 -1.55 14.88 -2.00
N HIS A 39 -1.55 13.75 -1.29
CA HIS A 39 -0.41 12.85 -1.22
C HIS A 39 -0.89 11.48 -1.69
N GLU A 40 -0.34 10.96 -2.78
CA GLU A 40 -0.55 9.58 -3.20
C GLU A 40 0.30 8.65 -2.33
N SER A 41 -0.29 7.58 -1.80
CA SER A 41 0.46 6.47 -1.20
C SER A 41 0.35 5.24 -2.10
N LEU A 42 1.50 4.78 -2.60
CA LEU A 42 1.63 3.55 -3.37
C LEU A 42 1.68 2.36 -2.40
N VAL A 43 0.63 1.54 -2.38
CA VAL A 43 0.65 0.26 -1.65
C VAL A 43 1.14 -0.83 -2.60
N LYS A 44 2.35 -1.36 -2.34
CA LYS A 44 2.86 -2.55 -3.04
C LYS A 44 2.28 -3.80 -2.37
N THR A 45 1.52 -4.60 -3.11
CA THR A 45 1.06 -5.92 -2.64
C THR A 45 1.88 -6.99 -3.37
N LYS A 46 2.53 -7.87 -2.59
CA LYS A 46 3.32 -8.99 -3.12
C LYS A 46 2.41 -10.16 -3.42
N ASP A 47 2.10 -10.40 -4.70
CA ASP A 47 1.40 -11.61 -5.12
C ASP A 47 2.44 -12.70 -5.49
N LEU A 48 2.58 -13.71 -4.64
CA LEU A 48 3.36 -14.91 -4.98
C LEU A 48 2.55 -15.78 -5.96
N LYS A 49 2.90 -15.76 -7.25
CA LYS A 49 2.45 -16.80 -8.19
C LYS A 49 3.43 -17.97 -8.18
N HIS A 50 3.01 -19.09 -7.60
CA HIS A 50 3.76 -20.34 -7.65
C HIS A 50 3.69 -20.93 -9.07
N LEU A 51 4.80 -20.85 -9.81
CA LEU A 51 4.92 -21.51 -11.11
C LEU A 51 5.46 -22.93 -10.87
N LYS A 52 4.62 -23.93 -11.11
CA LYS A 52 5.03 -25.34 -11.13
C LYS A 52 5.49 -25.68 -12.53
N ILE A 53 6.79 -25.93 -12.71
CA ILE A 53 7.33 -26.46 -13.97
C ILE A 53 7.51 -27.97 -13.77
N VAL A 54 6.85 -28.76 -14.62
CA VAL A 54 6.98 -30.22 -14.61
C VAL A 54 7.78 -30.62 -15.84
N ASN A 55 8.96 -31.22 -15.62
CA ASN A 55 9.73 -31.83 -16.69
C ASN A 55 9.10 -33.18 -17.08
N GLN A 56 9.05 -33.46 -18.37
CA GLN A 56 8.59 -34.74 -18.89
C GLN A 56 9.53 -35.89 -18.46
N PRO A 57 9.02 -37.13 -18.32
CA PRO A 57 9.86 -38.29 -18.10
C PRO A 57 10.81 -38.52 -19.28
N ILE A 58 11.98 -39.08 -19.01
CA ILE A 58 12.99 -39.42 -20.01
C ILE A 58 13.06 -40.94 -20.11
N ASP A 59 12.80 -41.48 -21.30
CA ASP A 59 12.92 -42.90 -21.61
C ASP A 59 14.09 -43.08 -22.59
N ASP A 60 15.16 -43.71 -22.14
CA ASP A 60 16.40 -43.93 -22.91
C ASP A 60 16.72 -45.42 -23.03
N SER A 61 17.36 -45.79 -24.14
CA SER A 61 17.86 -47.14 -24.34
C SER A 61 19.23 -47.13 -25.02
N VAL A 62 20.15 -47.96 -24.52
CA VAL A 62 21.50 -48.12 -25.06
C VAL A 62 21.75 -49.61 -25.31
N PHE A 63 22.40 -49.92 -26.43
CA PHE A 63 22.79 -51.27 -26.77
C PHE A 63 24.31 -51.43 -26.70
N LEU A 64 24.77 -52.45 -25.96
CA LEU A 64 26.18 -52.82 -25.85
C LEU A 64 26.41 -54.15 -26.58
N SER A 65 26.96 -54.08 -27.78
CA SER A 65 27.34 -55.27 -28.55
C SER A 65 28.51 -56.00 -27.88
N LEU A 66 28.44 -57.31 -27.76
CA LEU A 66 29.60 -58.12 -27.41
C LEU A 66 30.46 -58.37 -28.66
N PRO A 67 31.79 -58.26 -28.56
CA PRO A 67 32.68 -58.56 -29.67
C PRO A 67 32.59 -60.05 -30.05
N HIS A 68 32.64 -60.34 -31.34
CA HIS A 68 32.73 -61.70 -31.83
C HIS A 68 34.14 -62.24 -31.56
N THR A 69 34.24 -63.41 -30.93
CA THR A 69 35.55 -63.98 -30.53
C THR A 69 36.22 -64.75 -31.67
N ASN A 70 35.59 -64.85 -32.85
CA ASN A 70 35.98 -65.71 -33.98
C ASN A 70 36.09 -67.21 -33.64
N ASN A 71 35.63 -67.62 -32.45
CA ASN A 71 35.54 -69.00 -32.02
C ASN A 71 34.07 -69.35 -31.73
N LYS A 72 33.52 -70.25 -32.55
CA LYS A 72 32.10 -70.65 -32.49
C LYS A 72 31.71 -71.26 -31.14
N GLU A 73 32.60 -72.04 -30.52
CA GLU A 73 32.30 -72.68 -29.23
C GLU A 73 32.22 -71.65 -28.11
N VAL A 74 33.17 -70.71 -28.09
CA VAL A 74 33.20 -69.60 -27.13
C VAL A 74 31.98 -68.72 -27.28
N ASP A 75 31.63 -68.32 -28.50
CA ASP A 75 30.45 -67.49 -28.73
C ASP A 75 29.14 -68.21 -28.39
N SER A 76 29.06 -69.53 -28.62
CA SER A 76 27.92 -70.34 -28.22
C SER A 76 27.77 -70.40 -26.70
N LEU A 77 28.89 -70.56 -25.99
CA LEU A 77 28.93 -70.58 -24.53
C LEU A 77 28.54 -69.23 -23.92
N ILE A 78 29.04 -68.11 -24.48
CA ILE A 78 28.64 -66.75 -24.07
C ILE A 78 27.14 -66.56 -24.26
N ASN A 79 26.60 -66.94 -25.42
CA ASN A 79 25.16 -66.85 -25.67
C ASN A 79 24.38 -67.69 -24.67
N LYS A 80 24.81 -68.93 -24.40
CA LYS A 80 24.14 -69.81 -23.45
C LYS A 80 24.18 -69.26 -22.02
N LEU A 81 25.30 -68.69 -21.60
CA LEU A 81 25.48 -68.13 -20.26
C LEU A 81 24.56 -66.93 -20.01
N PHE A 82 24.41 -66.06 -21.01
CA PHE A 82 23.64 -64.83 -20.86
C PHE A 82 22.23 -64.90 -21.42
N THR A 83 21.79 -66.01 -22.03
CA THR A 83 20.44 -66.13 -22.65
C THR A 83 19.32 -65.70 -21.69
N ASP A 84 19.43 -66.06 -20.42
CA ASP A 84 18.43 -65.75 -19.40
C ASP A 84 18.83 -64.55 -18.51
N PHE A 85 19.92 -63.85 -18.86
CA PHE A 85 20.38 -62.71 -18.08
C PHE A 85 19.40 -61.54 -18.21
N LYS A 86 18.78 -61.22 -17.08
CA LYS A 86 17.94 -60.04 -16.92
C LYS A 86 18.07 -59.52 -15.50
N THR A 87 18.31 -58.22 -15.38
CA THR A 87 18.29 -57.52 -14.10
C THR A 87 17.54 -56.22 -14.25
N SER A 88 16.84 -55.81 -13.21
CA SER A 88 16.12 -54.54 -13.18
C SER A 88 16.00 -54.03 -11.77
N LYS A 89 15.98 -52.72 -11.62
CA LYS A 89 15.63 -52.08 -10.36
C LYS A 89 14.73 -50.89 -10.64
N THR A 90 13.78 -50.72 -9.75
CA THR A 90 12.83 -49.60 -9.77
C THR A 90 12.94 -48.87 -8.45
N SER A 91 12.91 -47.54 -8.49
CA SER A 91 12.89 -46.66 -7.33
C SER A 91 11.97 -45.47 -7.63
N GLY A 92 10.79 -45.46 -7.00
CA GLY A 92 9.75 -44.47 -7.29
C GLY A 92 9.35 -44.52 -8.76
N SER A 93 9.44 -43.37 -9.44
CA SER A 93 9.16 -43.22 -10.87
C SER A 93 10.34 -43.54 -11.79
N ASN A 94 11.50 -43.89 -11.24
CA ASN A 94 12.71 -44.20 -11.99
C ASN A 94 12.88 -45.73 -12.08
N SER A 95 13.30 -46.22 -13.24
CA SER A 95 13.64 -47.63 -13.40
C SER A 95 14.81 -47.82 -14.35
N TYR A 96 15.61 -48.85 -14.11
CA TYR A 96 16.59 -49.32 -15.08
C TYR A 96 16.49 -50.84 -15.23
N GLY A 97 16.76 -51.32 -16.44
CA GLY A 97 16.77 -52.73 -16.78
C GLY A 97 17.91 -53.05 -17.73
N ILE A 98 18.53 -54.20 -17.54
CA ILE A 98 19.54 -54.76 -18.45
C ILE A 98 19.08 -56.15 -18.82
N SER A 99 19.02 -56.44 -20.12
CA SER A 99 18.71 -57.77 -20.64
C SER A 99 19.66 -58.14 -21.76
N TYR A 100 20.06 -59.41 -21.82
CA TYR A 100 20.80 -59.90 -22.96
C TYR A 100 19.88 -60.09 -24.17
N ASN A 101 20.29 -59.56 -25.32
CA ASN A 101 19.64 -59.77 -26.59
C ASN A 101 20.44 -60.80 -27.41
N LYS A 102 19.85 -61.98 -27.56
CA LYS A 102 20.45 -63.10 -28.30
C LYS A 102 20.58 -62.84 -29.80
N GLN A 103 19.66 -62.08 -30.40
CA GLN A 103 19.67 -61.78 -31.84
C GLN A 103 20.82 -60.83 -32.19
N HIS A 104 21.00 -59.80 -31.36
CA HIS A 104 22.03 -58.78 -31.57
C HIS A 104 23.34 -59.06 -30.82
N LYS A 105 23.41 -60.19 -30.08
CA LYS A 105 24.58 -60.63 -29.30
C LYS A 105 25.14 -59.52 -28.40
N GLY A 106 24.31 -58.98 -27.52
CA GLY A 106 24.72 -57.88 -26.66
C GLY A 106 23.71 -57.57 -25.56
N PHE A 107 24.00 -56.57 -24.74
CA PHE A 107 23.12 -56.13 -23.66
C PHE A 107 22.30 -54.92 -24.07
N GLU A 108 20.99 -55.02 -23.92
CA GLU A 108 20.07 -53.90 -24.03
C GLU A 108 19.88 -53.30 -22.63
N ILE A 109 20.22 -52.03 -22.49
CA ILE A 109 20.05 -51.25 -21.26
C ILE A 109 18.91 -50.29 -21.49
N LYS A 110 17.86 -50.39 -20.69
CA LYS A 110 16.70 -49.49 -20.70
C LYS A 110 16.67 -48.70 -19.43
N THR A 111 16.54 -47.38 -19.54
CA THR A 111 16.47 -46.46 -18.41
C THR A 111 15.27 -45.55 -18.56
N LYS A 112 14.52 -45.40 -17.47
CA LYS A 112 13.40 -44.48 -17.36
C LYS A 112 13.63 -43.58 -16.16
N ILE A 113 13.63 -42.28 -16.40
CA ILE A 113 13.70 -41.24 -15.39
C ILE A 113 12.33 -40.59 -15.34
N GLY A 114 11.68 -40.67 -14.18
CA GLY A 114 10.36 -40.09 -13.98
C GLY A 114 10.36 -38.57 -14.07
N ALA A 115 9.16 -38.01 -14.23
CA ALA A 115 8.95 -36.58 -14.26
C ALA A 115 9.43 -35.90 -12.98
N THR A 116 10.10 -34.76 -13.11
CA THR A 116 10.55 -33.94 -11.98
C THR A 116 9.75 -32.64 -11.92
N GLN A 117 9.33 -32.25 -10.72
CA GLN A 117 8.63 -30.99 -10.51
C GLN A 117 9.61 -29.98 -9.90
N LYS A 118 9.81 -28.86 -10.58
CA LYS A 118 10.55 -27.71 -10.05
C LYS A 118 9.56 -26.61 -9.71
N GLU A 119 9.47 -26.27 -8.43
CA GLU A 119 8.75 -25.07 -8.01
C GLU A 119 9.65 -23.85 -8.20
N LEU A 120 9.29 -22.99 -9.14
CA LEU A 120 9.93 -21.67 -9.27
C LEU A 120 9.06 -20.65 -8.54
N LYS A 121 9.60 -20.07 -7.46
CA LYS A 121 9.03 -18.88 -6.84
C LYS A 121 9.41 -17.68 -7.72
N LYS A 122 8.46 -17.17 -8.50
CA LYS A 122 8.63 -15.92 -9.25
C LYS A 122 7.88 -14.83 -8.52
N GLU A 123 8.60 -13.99 -7.77
CA GLU A 123 8.02 -12.79 -7.20
C GLU A 123 7.68 -11.82 -8.35
N ARG A 124 6.40 -11.45 -8.47
CA ARG A 124 6.00 -10.30 -9.30
C ARG A 124 5.53 -9.21 -8.35
N ASP A 125 6.13 -8.03 -8.46
CA ASP A 125 5.62 -6.84 -7.80
C ASP A 125 4.39 -6.34 -8.58
N THR A 126 3.19 -6.54 -8.04
CA THR A 126 1.99 -5.89 -8.56
C THR A 126 1.80 -4.57 -7.81
N ILE A 127 1.87 -3.45 -8.55
CA ILE A 127 1.58 -2.13 -7.98
C ILE A 127 0.06 -1.93 -8.02
N ILE A 128 -0.60 -1.92 -6.87
CA ILE A 128 -2.02 -1.62 -6.76
C ILE A 128 -2.14 -0.11 -6.51
N GLN A 129 -2.75 0.62 -7.46
CA GLN A 129 -3.11 2.01 -7.23
C GLN A 129 -4.32 2.07 -6.30
N VAL A 130 -4.08 2.45 -5.04
CA VAL A 130 -5.15 2.73 -4.08
C VAL A 130 -5.64 4.16 -4.32
N LYS A 131 -6.88 4.32 -4.77
CA LYS A 131 -7.54 5.64 -4.81
C LYS A 131 -7.87 6.08 -3.38
N GLU A 132 -7.09 7.01 -2.84
CA GLU A 132 -7.39 7.60 -1.54
C GLU A 132 -8.57 8.59 -1.64
N LYS A 133 -9.51 8.49 -0.71
CA LYS A 133 -10.70 9.35 -0.64
C LYS A 133 -10.33 10.65 0.07
N ILE A 134 -10.36 11.78 -0.66
CA ILE A 134 -10.05 13.10 -0.11
C ILE A 134 -11.10 13.47 0.95
N ILE A 135 -10.70 13.53 2.23
CA ILE A 135 -11.55 14.06 3.29
C ILE A 135 -11.25 15.56 3.43
N LEU A 136 -12.14 16.39 2.89
CA LEU A 136 -12.12 17.84 3.07
C LEU A 136 -12.44 18.16 4.53
N LYS A 137 -11.44 18.61 5.31
CA LYS A 137 -11.67 19.24 6.62
C LYS A 137 -11.61 20.75 6.45
N SER A 138 -12.77 21.40 6.42
CA SER A 138 -12.88 22.85 6.57
C SER A 138 -12.51 23.24 8.01
N LYS A 139 -11.63 24.22 8.19
CA LYS A 139 -11.33 24.78 9.52
C LYS A 139 -11.78 26.23 9.52
N ASP A 140 -12.76 26.55 10.36
CA ASP A 140 -13.28 27.91 10.50
C ASP A 140 -12.21 28.82 11.11
N VAL A 141 -11.67 29.74 10.31
CA VAL A 141 -10.78 30.79 10.82
C VAL A 141 -11.61 32.02 11.15
N ILE A 142 -11.84 32.26 12.44
CA ILE A 142 -12.60 33.43 12.91
C ILE A 142 -11.69 34.67 12.85
N LYS A 143 -11.87 35.51 11.82
CA LYS A 143 -11.20 36.81 11.75
C LYS A 143 -12.05 37.88 12.47
N HIS A 144 -11.49 38.46 13.52
CA HIS A 144 -12.16 39.49 14.31
C HIS A 144 -12.05 40.84 13.60
N ARG A 145 -13.18 41.46 13.25
CA ARG A 145 -13.23 42.83 12.71
C ARG A 145 -14.28 43.62 13.48
N ILE A 146 -13.86 44.75 14.05
CA ILE A 146 -14.77 45.66 14.76
C ILE A 146 -15.70 46.29 13.72
N PRO A 147 -17.03 46.25 13.92
CA PRO A 147 -17.97 46.82 12.94
C PRO A 147 -17.81 48.33 12.86
N PHE A 148 -17.75 48.88 11.65
CA PHE A 148 -17.58 50.32 11.38
C PHE A 148 -18.59 51.22 12.12
N LYS A 149 -19.81 50.69 12.35
CA LYS A 149 -20.87 51.36 13.12
C LYS A 149 -20.43 51.70 14.56
N PHE A 150 -19.55 50.90 15.16
CA PHE A 150 -19.02 51.15 16.51
C PHE A 150 -18.13 52.39 16.56
N TRP A 151 -17.34 52.60 15.51
CA TRP A 151 -16.46 53.77 15.39
C TRP A 151 -17.27 55.06 15.21
N LEU A 152 -18.34 55.00 14.39
CA LEU A 152 -19.25 56.13 14.18
C LEU A 152 -19.96 56.55 15.48
N PHE A 153 -20.40 55.57 16.28
CA PHE A 153 -21.04 55.82 17.56
C PHE A 153 -20.11 56.53 18.55
N TRP A 154 -18.84 56.08 18.63
CA TRP A 154 -17.85 56.68 19.53
C TRP A 154 -17.57 58.15 19.17
N LEU A 155 -17.47 58.44 17.87
CA LEU A 155 -17.24 59.80 17.36
C LEU A 155 -18.43 60.73 17.70
N LEU A 156 -19.67 60.24 17.58
CA LEU A 156 -20.88 60.96 17.99
C LEU A 156 -20.92 61.24 19.50
N SER A 157 -20.54 60.28 20.36
CA SER A 157 -20.48 60.50 21.80
C SER A 157 -19.50 61.61 22.20
N ILE A 158 -18.33 61.68 21.55
CA ILE A 158 -17.35 62.75 21.80
C ILE A 158 -17.94 64.12 21.43
N ILE A 159 -18.61 64.22 20.29
CA ILE A 159 -19.26 65.47 19.86
C ILE A 159 -20.30 65.92 20.88
N VAL A 160 -21.12 64.99 21.39
CA VAL A 160 -22.15 65.28 22.40
C VAL A 160 -21.52 65.76 23.71
N ILE A 161 -20.47 65.07 24.20
CA ILE A 161 -19.77 65.47 25.43
C ILE A 161 -19.13 66.85 25.27
N TYR A 162 -18.46 67.12 24.13
CA TYR A 162 -17.86 68.42 23.84
C TYR A 162 -18.89 69.56 23.79
N LYS A 163 -20.08 69.31 23.23
CA LYS A 163 -21.19 70.26 23.23
C LYS A 163 -21.72 70.51 24.65
N LEU A 164 -21.85 69.47 25.47
CA LEU A 164 -22.32 69.57 26.85
C LEU A 164 -21.35 70.33 27.77
N THR A 165 -20.04 70.12 27.62
CA THR A 165 -19.03 70.87 28.38
C THR A 165 -18.94 72.33 27.94
N ARG A 166 -19.06 72.61 26.64
CA ARG A 166 -19.08 73.99 26.12
C ARG A 166 -20.33 74.78 26.52
N LEU A 167 -21.45 74.10 26.76
CA LEU A 167 -22.70 74.70 27.22
C LEU A 167 -22.77 74.89 28.76
N ASN A 168 -21.72 74.50 29.50
CA ASN A 168 -21.63 74.69 30.96
C ASN A 168 -22.83 74.11 31.74
N ILE A 169 -23.39 72.99 31.26
CA ILE A 169 -24.47 72.26 31.93
C ILE A 169 -23.92 71.06 32.73
N ILE A 170 -22.60 70.90 32.86
CA ILE A 170 -21.94 69.90 33.73
C ILE A 170 -20.88 70.60 34.57
#